data_AF-A0A2G9NGZ1-F1
#
_entry.id   AF-A0A2G9NGZ1-F1
#
_cell.length_a   1.000
_cell.length_b   1.000
_cell.length_c   1.000
_cell.angle_alpha   90.00
_cell.angle_beta   90.00
_cell.angle_gamma   90.00
#
_symmetry.space_group_name_H-M   'P 1'
#
loop_
_entity.id
_entity.type
_entity.pdbx_description
1 polymer ?
#
loop_
_entity_poly.entity_id
_entity_poly.type
_entity_poly.pdbx_seq_one_letter_code
_entity_poly.pdbx_strand_id
1 'polypeptide(L)'
;MKYPKIIATIGPSSFSYNIIKEMSSNGMDIIRINTKYGNIKQYEKIISHAKRARCKILIDINSHKYLDWLNTQDFDYLALAFTQSGKQIKYLRQQLTNKKVKIIAKIENKKGIKNIKDILKECDGMMVARGDLGKNIPLEKLPIFQKELLKKCNKKNKFSITATEMLLSMTKNKIPTRAEASDVANAILDGSNAVMLSEETAIGKHPVICVKMMDGIIKSTWKWEKKLEFSPNIKK
;
A
#
# COMPACT_ATOMS: atom_id res chain seq x y z
N MET A 1 -6.47 16.78 -5.57
CA MET A 1 -5.78 15.49 -5.30
C MET A 1 -5.11 14.94 -6.58
N LYS A 2 -4.24 13.90 -6.54
CA LYS A 2 -3.85 13.04 -7.71
C LYS A 2 -4.56 11.68 -7.65
N TYR A 3 -4.85 11.04 -8.81
CA TYR A 3 -5.60 9.78 -8.87
C TYR A 3 -4.92 8.69 -8.01
N PRO A 4 -5.63 8.05 -7.05
CA PRO A 4 -5.05 7.05 -6.17
C PRO A 4 -4.49 5.86 -6.95
N LYS A 5 -3.38 5.34 -6.47
CA LYS A 5 -2.69 4.19 -7.05
C LYS A 5 -3.16 2.87 -6.45
N ILE A 6 -3.09 1.81 -7.23
CA ILE A 6 -3.38 0.45 -6.73
C ILE A 6 -2.07 -0.31 -6.53
N ILE A 7 -1.87 -0.77 -5.29
CA ILE A 7 -0.79 -1.70 -4.94
C ILE A 7 -1.39 -3.10 -4.82
N ALA A 8 -0.83 -4.09 -5.50
CA ALA A 8 -1.27 -5.48 -5.38
C ALA A 8 -0.13 -6.37 -4.90
N THR A 9 -0.40 -7.19 -3.88
CA THR A 9 0.56 -8.17 -3.38
C THR A 9 0.58 -9.38 -4.29
N ILE A 10 1.79 -9.80 -4.69
CA ILE A 10 1.97 -10.97 -5.54
C ILE A 10 2.18 -12.21 -4.69
N GLY A 11 1.43 -13.25 -5.01
CA GLY A 11 1.50 -14.57 -4.37
C GLY A 11 1.13 -15.69 -5.34
N PRO A 12 0.85 -16.91 -4.84
CA PRO A 12 0.53 -18.06 -5.66
C PRO A 12 -0.54 -17.81 -6.75
N SER A 13 -1.62 -17.10 -6.41
CA SER A 13 -2.72 -16.84 -7.34
C SER A 13 -2.36 -15.86 -8.47
N SER A 14 -1.30 -15.09 -8.30
CA SER A 14 -0.92 -14.01 -9.22
C SER A 14 0.54 -14.06 -9.64
N PHE A 15 1.22 -15.19 -9.46
CA PHE A 15 2.67 -15.32 -9.68
C PHE A 15 3.05 -15.27 -11.17
N SER A 16 2.16 -15.72 -12.06
CA SER A 16 2.45 -15.78 -13.50
C SER A 16 2.48 -14.39 -14.13
N TYR A 17 3.35 -14.21 -15.13
CA TYR A 17 3.45 -12.95 -15.87
C TYR A 17 2.11 -12.55 -16.52
N ASN A 18 1.36 -13.51 -17.04
CA ASN A 18 0.08 -13.22 -17.71
C ASN A 18 -0.92 -12.59 -16.74
N ILE A 19 -1.05 -13.11 -15.52
CA ILE A 19 -1.94 -12.54 -14.50
C ILE A 19 -1.45 -11.16 -14.07
N ILE A 20 -0.13 -10.98 -13.88
CA ILE A 20 0.46 -9.67 -13.57
C ILE A 20 0.17 -8.63 -14.67
N LYS A 21 0.33 -9.01 -15.93
CA LYS A 21 0.04 -8.17 -17.10
C LYS A 21 -1.44 -7.79 -17.14
N GLU A 22 -2.31 -8.75 -16.86
CA GLU A 22 -3.75 -8.51 -16.84
C GLU A 22 -4.16 -7.58 -15.69
N MET A 23 -3.62 -7.78 -14.48
CA MET A 23 -3.82 -6.85 -13.35
C MET A 23 -3.33 -5.44 -13.68
N SER A 24 -2.14 -5.31 -14.29
CA SER A 24 -1.60 -4.01 -14.72
C SER A 24 -2.52 -3.31 -15.71
N SER A 25 -3.05 -4.05 -16.70
CA SER A 25 -3.98 -3.53 -17.69
C SER A 25 -5.35 -3.13 -17.09
N ASN A 26 -5.68 -3.63 -15.90
CA ASN A 26 -6.92 -3.32 -15.17
C ASN A 26 -6.73 -2.30 -14.03
N GLY A 27 -5.57 -1.62 -13.95
CA GLY A 27 -5.36 -0.50 -13.04
C GLY A 27 -4.34 -0.72 -11.93
N MET A 28 -3.70 -1.90 -11.83
CA MET A 28 -2.59 -2.09 -10.90
C MET A 28 -1.37 -1.27 -11.32
N ASP A 29 -0.88 -0.41 -10.42
CA ASP A 29 0.29 0.44 -10.66
C ASP A 29 1.58 -0.13 -10.06
N ILE A 30 1.48 -0.75 -8.88
CA ILE A 30 2.61 -1.14 -8.05
C ILE A 30 2.44 -2.59 -7.60
N ILE A 31 3.49 -3.38 -7.77
CA ILE A 31 3.58 -4.74 -7.24
C ILE A 31 4.19 -4.70 -5.84
N ARG A 32 3.56 -5.37 -4.88
CA ARG A 32 4.13 -5.65 -3.56
C ARG A 32 4.71 -7.06 -3.50
N ILE A 33 5.95 -7.16 -3.06
CA ILE A 33 6.60 -8.41 -2.64
C ILE A 33 6.67 -8.41 -1.11
N ASN A 34 6.03 -9.36 -0.46
CA ASN A 34 6.06 -9.50 1.00
C ASN A 34 7.10 -10.54 1.41
N THR A 35 8.23 -10.11 1.99
CA THR A 35 9.36 -11.01 2.29
C THR A 35 9.12 -11.94 3.48
N LYS A 36 7.97 -11.81 4.16
CA LYS A 36 7.51 -12.79 5.15
C LYS A 36 7.21 -14.15 4.53
N TYR A 37 6.91 -14.18 3.23
CA TYR A 37 6.51 -15.39 2.51
C TYR A 37 7.40 -15.61 1.28
N GLY A 38 7.82 -16.84 1.03
CA GLY A 38 8.61 -17.20 -0.15
C GLY A 38 10.12 -17.09 0.07
N ASN A 39 10.87 -16.96 -1.04
CA ASN A 39 12.33 -16.91 -1.04
C ASN A 39 12.88 -16.00 -2.15
N ILE A 40 14.19 -15.74 -2.11
CA ILE A 40 14.90 -14.85 -3.04
C ILE A 40 14.63 -15.19 -4.51
N LYS A 41 14.70 -16.47 -4.91
CA LYS A 41 14.44 -16.89 -6.30
C LYS A 41 13.04 -16.51 -6.77
N GLN A 42 12.05 -16.62 -5.87
CA GLN A 42 10.68 -16.19 -6.17
C GLN A 42 10.58 -14.67 -6.28
N TYR A 43 11.24 -13.92 -5.39
CA TYR A 43 11.23 -12.45 -5.42
C TYR A 43 11.85 -11.91 -6.71
N GLU A 44 12.99 -12.44 -7.13
CA GLU A 44 13.68 -12.06 -8.38
C GLU A 44 12.80 -12.34 -9.61
N LYS A 45 12.08 -13.45 -9.62
CA LYS A 45 11.12 -13.75 -10.68
C LYS A 45 9.96 -12.75 -10.72
N ILE A 46 9.44 -12.34 -9.56
CA ILE A 46 8.41 -11.28 -9.48
C ILE A 46 8.97 -9.95 -9.98
N ILE A 47 10.20 -9.58 -9.61
CA ILE A 47 10.88 -8.36 -10.10
C ILE A 47 11.01 -8.39 -11.63
N SER A 48 11.42 -9.52 -12.21
CA SER A 48 11.50 -9.69 -13.67
C SER A 48 10.13 -9.52 -14.34
N HIS A 49 9.08 -10.13 -13.79
CA HIS A 49 7.71 -9.96 -14.29
C HIS A 49 7.23 -8.51 -14.18
N ALA A 50 7.54 -7.83 -13.07
CA ALA A 50 7.17 -6.44 -12.84
C ALA A 50 7.81 -5.50 -13.86
N LYS A 51 9.13 -5.67 -14.12
CA LYS A 51 9.86 -4.90 -15.15
C LYS A 51 9.25 -5.12 -16.54
N ARG A 52 8.96 -6.38 -16.90
CA ARG A 52 8.31 -6.71 -18.19
C ARG A 52 6.90 -6.12 -18.30
N ALA A 53 6.17 -6.00 -17.19
CA ALA A 53 4.84 -5.38 -17.13
C ALA A 53 4.88 -3.85 -16.97
N ARG A 54 6.08 -3.25 -16.81
CA ARG A 54 6.29 -1.81 -16.52
C ARG A 54 5.59 -1.33 -15.24
N CYS A 55 5.46 -2.23 -14.26
CA CYS A 55 4.93 -1.90 -12.93
C CYS A 55 6.06 -1.44 -12.01
N LYS A 56 5.74 -0.53 -11.09
CA LYS A 56 6.66 -0.21 -9.98
C LYS A 56 6.71 -1.34 -8.97
N ILE A 57 7.79 -1.38 -8.19
CA ILE A 57 8.07 -2.46 -7.25
C ILE A 57 8.18 -1.91 -5.83
N LEU A 58 7.37 -2.45 -4.93
CA LEU A 58 7.46 -2.25 -3.49
C LEU A 58 7.88 -3.57 -2.82
N ILE A 59 9.02 -3.54 -2.13
CA ILE A 59 9.47 -4.66 -1.31
C ILE A 59 9.10 -4.36 0.15
N ASP A 60 8.34 -5.24 0.78
CA ASP A 60 7.89 -5.14 2.18
C ASP A 60 8.71 -6.09 3.03
N ILE A 61 9.57 -5.53 3.89
CA ILE A 61 10.47 -6.28 4.76
C ILE A 61 9.98 -6.30 6.20
N ASN A 62 10.08 -7.49 6.81
CA ASN A 62 9.81 -7.72 8.23
C ASN A 62 11.08 -7.82 9.08
N SER A 63 12.27 -7.84 8.46
CA SER A 63 13.56 -7.86 9.14
C SER A 63 14.69 -7.34 8.24
N HIS A 64 15.86 -7.08 8.82
CA HIS A 64 17.06 -6.65 8.09
C HIS A 64 17.80 -7.79 7.37
N LYS A 65 17.27 -9.02 7.38
CA LYS A 65 17.92 -10.19 6.77
C LYS A 65 18.18 -10.04 5.27
N TYR A 66 17.39 -9.22 4.59
CA TYR A 66 17.43 -9.08 3.13
C TYR A 66 18.24 -7.87 2.65
N LEU A 67 18.95 -7.14 3.53
CA LEU A 67 19.65 -5.89 3.15
C LEU A 67 20.66 -6.09 2.01
N ASP A 68 21.49 -7.13 2.10
CA ASP A 68 22.49 -7.40 1.06
C ASP A 68 21.85 -7.71 -0.29
N TRP A 69 20.79 -8.54 -0.27
CA TRP A 69 20.01 -8.84 -1.48
C TRP A 69 19.32 -7.59 -2.03
N LEU A 70 18.72 -6.74 -1.19
CA LEU A 70 18.09 -5.50 -1.65
C LEU A 70 19.06 -4.62 -2.44
N ASN A 71 20.33 -4.56 -2.03
CA ASN A 71 21.35 -3.76 -2.71
C ASN A 71 21.77 -4.30 -4.08
N THR A 72 21.34 -5.51 -4.46
CA THR A 72 21.57 -6.08 -5.80
C THR A 72 20.35 -5.96 -6.72
N GLN A 73 19.22 -5.49 -6.20
CA GLN A 73 17.96 -5.39 -6.94
C GLN A 73 17.62 -3.94 -7.32
N ASP A 74 16.81 -3.82 -8.37
CA ASP A 74 16.24 -2.55 -8.82
C ASP A 74 14.75 -2.53 -8.54
N PHE A 75 14.33 -1.62 -7.67
CA PHE A 75 12.98 -1.48 -7.15
C PHE A 75 12.72 -0.04 -6.67
N ASP A 76 11.47 0.36 -6.54
CA ASP A 76 11.09 1.75 -6.30
C ASP A 76 10.91 2.07 -4.80
N TYR A 77 10.28 1.16 -4.06
CA TYR A 77 9.85 1.39 -2.68
C TYR A 77 10.32 0.27 -1.74
N LEU A 78 10.80 0.66 -0.56
CA LEU A 78 11.08 -0.26 0.56
C LEU A 78 10.11 0.04 1.71
N ALA A 79 9.24 -0.90 2.07
CA ALA A 79 8.38 -0.77 3.22
C ALA A 79 8.96 -1.47 4.46
N LEU A 80 9.08 -0.74 5.57
CA LEU A 80 9.64 -1.25 6.83
C LEU A 80 8.52 -1.53 7.84
N ALA A 81 8.34 -2.80 8.20
CA ALA A 81 7.40 -3.22 9.23
C ALA A 81 7.74 -2.66 10.62
N PHE A 82 6.72 -2.48 11.45
CA PHE A 82 6.75 -2.02 12.84
C PHE A 82 7.66 -0.81 13.05
N THR A 83 7.52 0.20 12.18
CA THR A 83 8.31 1.43 12.31
C THR A 83 7.83 2.22 13.53
N GLN A 84 8.74 2.48 14.47
CA GLN A 84 8.46 3.16 15.74
C GLN A 84 9.28 4.43 15.94
N SER A 85 10.25 4.73 15.08
CA SER A 85 11.11 5.91 15.18
C SER A 85 11.72 6.29 13.83
N GLY A 86 12.06 7.58 13.66
CA GLY A 86 12.84 8.07 12.53
C GLY A 86 14.26 7.49 12.51
N LYS A 87 14.82 7.09 13.66
CA LYS A 87 16.12 6.42 13.74
C LYS A 87 16.16 5.10 12.95
N GLN A 88 15.10 4.29 13.01
CA GLN A 88 15.01 3.05 12.21
C GLN A 88 15.05 3.35 10.71
N ILE A 89 14.38 4.42 10.29
CA ILE A 89 14.34 4.85 8.89
C ILE A 89 15.71 5.39 8.45
N LYS A 90 16.39 6.20 9.27
CA LYS A 90 17.75 6.66 9.00
C LYS A 90 18.72 5.51 8.84
N TYR A 91 18.69 4.56 9.77
CA TYR A 91 19.52 3.35 9.72
C TYR A 91 19.29 2.61 8.40
N LEU A 92 18.03 2.33 8.05
CA LEU A 92 17.70 1.63 6.81
C LEU A 92 18.20 2.40 5.57
N ARG A 93 18.05 3.73 5.56
CA ARG A 93 18.55 4.57 4.45
C ARG A 93 20.07 4.53 4.31
N GLN A 94 20.81 4.38 5.41
CA GLN A 94 22.26 4.25 5.37
C GLN A 94 22.70 2.92 4.74
N GLN A 95 21.97 1.83 5.01
CA GLN A 95 22.28 0.50 4.50
C GLN A 95 22.01 0.33 2.99
N LEU A 96 21.10 1.12 2.42
CA LEU A 96 20.79 1.04 0.99
C LEU A 96 21.85 1.73 0.13
N THR A 97 22.39 1.05 -0.88
CA THR A 97 23.30 1.63 -1.87
C THR A 97 22.56 2.59 -2.80
N ASN A 98 21.38 2.18 -3.30
CA ASN A 98 20.55 3.01 -4.16
C ASN A 98 19.73 4.02 -3.35
N LYS A 99 20.21 5.27 -3.28
CA LYS A 99 19.54 6.36 -2.57
C LYS A 99 18.25 6.87 -3.23
N LYS A 100 17.90 6.40 -4.43
CA LYS A 100 16.64 6.74 -5.10
C LYS A 100 15.44 5.97 -4.55
N VAL A 101 15.68 4.80 -3.95
CA VAL A 101 14.64 3.97 -3.31
C VAL A 101 13.91 4.78 -2.24
N LYS A 102 12.58 4.76 -2.29
CA LYS A 102 11.70 5.48 -1.38
C LYS A 102 11.32 4.60 -0.19
N ILE A 103 11.62 5.05 1.03
CA ILE A 103 11.31 4.28 2.24
C ILE A 103 9.91 4.63 2.75
N ILE A 104 9.07 3.60 2.87
CA ILE A 104 7.71 3.66 3.39
C ILE A 104 7.69 3.12 4.82
N ALA A 105 7.35 3.97 5.79
CA ALA A 105 7.19 3.55 7.17
C ALA A 105 5.82 2.88 7.39
N LYS A 106 5.79 1.62 7.84
CA LYS A 106 4.52 0.94 8.19
C LYS A 106 4.16 1.26 9.64
N ILE A 107 3.01 1.90 9.83
CA ILE A 107 2.47 2.26 11.15
C ILE A 107 1.51 1.17 11.60
N GLU A 108 1.98 0.36 12.54
CA GLU A 108 1.32 -0.89 12.96
C GLU A 108 1.03 -0.95 14.46
N ASN A 109 1.42 0.07 15.24
CA ASN A 109 1.17 0.09 16.69
C ASN A 109 1.11 1.51 17.29
N LYS A 110 0.73 1.56 18.58
CA LYS A 110 0.62 2.81 19.37
C LYS A 110 1.91 3.64 19.37
N LYS A 111 3.08 3.01 19.41
CA LYS A 111 4.36 3.72 19.47
C LYS A 111 4.69 4.39 18.14
N GLY A 112 4.41 3.74 17.00
CA GLY A 112 4.48 4.34 15.68
C GLY A 112 3.55 5.56 15.55
N ILE A 113 2.32 5.47 16.05
CA ILE A 113 1.38 6.61 16.08
C ILE A 113 1.96 7.78 16.90
N LYS A 114 2.42 7.52 18.14
CA LYS A 114 2.98 8.55 19.03
C LYS A 114 4.18 9.26 18.39
N ASN A 115 5.03 8.49 17.70
CA ASN A 115 6.26 8.99 17.09
C ASN A 115 6.10 9.43 15.63
N ILE A 116 4.87 9.56 15.12
CA ILE A 116 4.63 9.82 13.70
C ILE A 116 5.33 11.08 13.19
N LYS A 117 5.46 12.12 14.02
CA LYS A 117 6.16 13.36 13.64
C LYS A 117 7.64 13.11 13.33
N ASP A 118 8.31 12.27 14.11
CA ASP A 118 9.71 11.91 13.93
C ASP A 118 9.89 10.99 12.72
N ILE A 119 9.04 9.97 12.61
CA ILE A 119 9.03 9.04 11.47
C ILE A 119 8.84 9.79 10.15
N LEU A 120 7.83 10.68 10.08
CA LEU A 120 7.53 11.49 8.90
C LEU A 120 8.60 12.54 8.60
N LYS A 121 9.59 12.81 9.46
CA LYS A 121 10.75 13.62 9.04
C LYS A 121 11.67 12.82 8.11
N GLU A 122 11.83 11.53 8.40
CA GLU A 122 12.90 10.70 7.83
C GLU A 122 12.46 9.77 6.67
N CYS A 123 11.19 9.34 6.64
CA CYS A 123 10.68 8.46 5.57
C CYS A 123 10.27 9.23 4.30
N ASP A 124 10.12 8.55 3.17
CA ASP A 124 9.59 9.16 1.95
C ASP A 124 8.04 9.05 1.88
N GLY A 125 7.47 8.13 2.64
CA GLY A 125 6.04 7.90 2.75
C GLY A 125 5.69 7.04 3.95
N MET A 126 4.40 6.80 4.15
CA MET A 126 3.92 5.90 5.20
C MET A 126 2.80 4.99 4.68
N MET A 127 2.62 3.88 5.37
CA MET A 127 1.52 2.95 5.19
C MET A 127 0.75 2.80 6.50
N VAL A 128 -0.56 3.01 6.48
CA VAL A 128 -1.47 2.63 7.55
C VAL A 128 -1.81 1.16 7.36
N ALA A 129 -1.11 0.28 8.07
CA ALA A 129 -1.28 -1.17 7.98
C ALA A 129 -2.33 -1.62 9.00
N ARG A 130 -3.60 -1.62 8.57
CA ARG A 130 -4.78 -1.69 9.44
C ARG A 130 -4.93 -3.02 10.19
N GLY A 131 -4.56 -4.14 9.57
CA GLY A 131 -4.64 -5.46 10.18
C GLY A 131 -3.74 -5.60 11.41
N ASP A 132 -2.49 -5.15 11.31
CA ASP A 132 -1.59 -5.15 12.47
C ASP A 132 -1.90 -3.99 13.41
N LEU A 133 -2.24 -2.81 12.89
CA LEU A 133 -2.61 -1.68 13.73
C LEU A 133 -3.82 -1.99 14.61
N GLY A 134 -4.90 -2.51 14.04
CA GLY A 134 -6.14 -2.88 14.73
C GLY A 134 -5.96 -3.94 15.83
N LYS A 135 -4.91 -4.76 15.75
CA LYS A 135 -4.53 -5.68 16.85
C LYS A 135 -3.82 -4.97 18.01
N ASN A 136 -3.22 -3.80 17.75
CA ASN A 136 -2.37 -3.07 18.69
C ASN A 136 -3.06 -1.83 19.29
N ILE A 137 -4.27 -1.48 18.88
CA ILE A 137 -5.09 -0.38 19.39
C ILE A 137 -6.54 -0.82 19.59
N PRO A 138 -7.36 -0.11 20.40
CA PRO A 138 -8.80 -0.31 20.40
C PRO A 138 -9.38 -0.11 18.99
N LEU A 139 -10.19 -1.06 18.52
CA LEU A 139 -10.63 -1.13 17.13
C LEU A 139 -11.49 0.07 16.73
N GLU A 140 -12.31 0.58 17.64
CA GLU A 140 -13.14 1.77 17.44
C GLU A 140 -12.32 3.03 17.18
N LYS A 141 -11.03 3.04 17.57
CA LYS A 141 -10.10 4.14 17.30
C LYS A 141 -9.37 4.01 15.97
N LEU A 142 -9.41 2.85 15.31
CA LEU A 142 -8.68 2.61 14.06
C LEU A 142 -9.07 3.61 12.95
N PRO A 143 -10.36 3.88 12.68
CA PRO A 143 -10.73 4.87 11.65
C PRO A 143 -10.23 6.28 11.98
N ILE A 144 -10.23 6.65 13.26
CA ILE A 144 -9.76 7.97 13.73
C ILE A 144 -8.25 8.10 13.48
N PHE A 145 -7.47 7.09 13.86
CA PHE A 145 -6.03 7.11 13.63
C PHE A 145 -5.67 7.08 12.14
N GLN A 146 -6.40 6.33 11.30
CA GLN A 146 -6.22 6.39 9.85
C GLN A 146 -6.33 7.83 9.34
N LYS A 147 -7.44 8.51 9.65
CA LYS A 147 -7.70 9.91 9.23
C LYS A 147 -6.60 10.86 9.70
N GLU A 148 -6.21 10.75 10.97
CA GLU A 148 -5.16 11.60 11.52
C GLU A 148 -3.79 11.37 10.86
N LEU A 149 -3.41 10.10 10.67
CA LEU A 149 -2.14 9.73 10.08
C LEU A 149 -2.08 10.24 8.64
N LEU A 150 -3.11 9.94 7.83
CA LEU A 150 -3.22 10.39 6.43
C LEU A 150 -3.13 11.92 6.34
N LYS A 151 -3.88 12.64 7.18
CA LYS A 151 -3.81 14.11 7.25
C LYS A 151 -2.40 14.62 7.58
N LYS A 152 -1.70 14.00 8.55
CA LYS A 152 -0.33 14.37 8.93
C LYS A 152 0.67 14.09 7.80
N CYS A 153 0.54 12.97 7.10
CA CYS A 153 1.39 12.59 5.97
C CYS A 153 1.19 13.52 4.77
N ASN A 154 -0.07 13.79 4.41
CA ASN A 154 -0.43 14.67 3.30
C ASN A 154 0.03 16.12 3.55
N LYS A 155 -0.08 16.62 4.79
CA LYS A 155 0.48 17.94 5.18
C LYS A 155 2.00 18.04 4.99
N LYS A 156 2.71 16.91 4.92
CA LYS A 156 4.15 16.84 4.64
C LYS A 156 4.46 16.53 3.17
N ASN A 157 3.45 16.49 2.30
CA ASN A 157 3.55 16.09 0.90
C ASN A 157 4.23 14.72 0.71
N LYS A 158 4.01 13.80 1.65
CA LYS A 158 4.59 12.44 1.61
C LYS A 158 3.56 11.44 1.08
N PHE A 159 4.06 10.38 0.45
CA PHE A 159 3.21 9.35 -0.15
C PHE A 159 2.52 8.53 0.95
N SER A 160 1.19 8.45 0.91
CA SER A 160 0.38 7.74 1.89
C SER A 160 -0.30 6.50 1.28
N ILE A 161 -0.28 5.39 2.02
CA ILE A 161 -0.89 4.12 1.61
C ILE A 161 -1.88 3.67 2.70
N THR A 162 -3.09 3.28 2.31
CA THR A 162 -4.02 2.54 3.17
C THR A 162 -4.01 1.07 2.76
N ALA A 163 -3.79 0.18 3.72
CA ALA A 163 -3.50 -1.21 3.45
C ALA A 163 -4.30 -2.15 4.34
N THR A 164 -4.41 -3.41 3.87
CA THR A 164 -5.05 -4.58 4.51
C THR A 164 -6.56 -4.45 4.65
N GLU A 165 -7.26 -5.57 4.46
CA GLU A 165 -8.72 -5.68 4.62
C GLU A 165 -9.51 -4.67 3.78
N MET A 166 -9.02 -4.31 2.58
CA MET A 166 -9.72 -3.37 1.71
C MET A 166 -10.88 -4.06 0.99
N LEU A 167 -10.67 -5.27 0.46
CA LEU A 167 -11.66 -6.08 -0.25
C LEU A 167 -11.54 -7.56 0.18
N LEU A 168 -11.22 -7.83 1.45
CA LEU A 168 -10.84 -9.16 1.96
C LEU A 168 -11.82 -10.28 1.56
N SER A 169 -13.12 -10.01 1.56
CA SER A 169 -14.14 -10.99 1.18
C SER A 169 -13.98 -11.51 -0.25
N MET A 170 -13.33 -10.71 -1.12
CA MET A 170 -13.02 -11.08 -2.51
C MET A 170 -11.87 -12.09 -2.64
N THR A 171 -11.21 -12.46 -1.54
CA THR A 171 -10.37 -13.67 -1.54
C THR A 171 -11.16 -14.91 -1.94
N LYS A 172 -12.44 -14.97 -1.56
CA LYS A 172 -13.36 -16.08 -1.83
C LYS A 172 -14.45 -15.71 -2.85
N ASN A 173 -14.92 -14.47 -2.82
CA ASN A 173 -16.07 -13.99 -3.60
C ASN A 173 -15.64 -13.13 -4.82
N LYS A 174 -16.54 -12.95 -5.79
CA LYS A 174 -16.29 -12.06 -6.95
C LYS A 174 -16.72 -10.60 -6.72
N ILE A 175 -17.48 -10.33 -5.66
CA ILE A 175 -18.05 -9.03 -5.34
C ILE A 175 -17.78 -8.76 -3.85
N PRO A 176 -17.35 -7.54 -3.47
CA PRO A 176 -17.10 -7.21 -2.07
C PRO A 176 -18.42 -6.93 -1.34
N THR A 177 -18.33 -6.80 -0.03
CA THR A 177 -19.43 -6.28 0.78
C THR A 177 -19.62 -4.78 0.57
N ARG A 178 -20.81 -4.27 0.91
CA ARG A 178 -21.08 -2.82 0.93
C ARG A 178 -20.14 -2.07 1.88
N ALA A 179 -19.77 -2.70 2.99
CA ALA A 179 -18.86 -2.14 3.97
C ALA A 179 -17.45 -1.96 3.39
N GLU A 180 -16.90 -2.97 2.72
CA GLU A 180 -15.59 -2.91 2.06
C GLU A 180 -15.55 -1.86 0.93
N ALA A 181 -16.60 -1.80 0.10
CA ALA A 181 -16.69 -0.78 -0.94
C ALA A 181 -16.70 0.65 -0.35
N SER A 182 -17.45 0.85 0.74
CA SER A 182 -17.48 2.12 1.48
C SER A 182 -16.13 2.45 2.12
N ASP A 183 -15.44 1.44 2.67
CA ASP A 183 -14.14 1.60 3.31
C ASP A 183 -13.05 2.02 2.31
N VAL A 184 -13.00 1.40 1.12
CA VAL A 184 -12.12 1.83 0.03
C VAL A 184 -12.39 3.29 -0.36
N ALA A 185 -13.67 3.65 -0.55
CA ALA A 185 -14.04 5.02 -0.90
C ALA A 185 -13.60 6.01 0.19
N ASN A 186 -13.84 5.69 1.47
CA ASN A 186 -13.44 6.54 2.59
C ASN A 186 -11.92 6.69 2.70
N ALA A 187 -11.14 5.64 2.46
CA ALA A 187 -9.68 5.74 2.44
C ALA A 187 -9.18 6.76 1.40
N ILE A 188 -9.84 6.83 0.24
CA ILE A 188 -9.55 7.81 -0.81
C ILE A 188 -9.94 9.22 -0.35
N LEU A 189 -11.15 9.39 0.19
CA LEU A 189 -11.65 10.67 0.68
C LEU A 189 -10.84 11.22 1.88
N ASP A 190 -10.24 10.34 2.67
CA ASP A 190 -9.29 10.67 3.73
C ASP A 190 -7.92 11.13 3.18
N GLY A 191 -7.73 11.01 1.86
CA GLY A 191 -6.58 11.50 1.12
C GLY A 191 -5.46 10.47 0.93
N SER A 192 -5.77 9.18 0.93
CA SER A 192 -4.77 8.16 0.63
C SER A 192 -4.28 8.27 -0.82
N ASN A 193 -2.95 8.23 -1.03
CA ASN A 193 -2.38 8.25 -2.38
C ASN A 193 -2.40 6.88 -3.04
N ALA A 194 -2.51 5.81 -2.25
CA ALA A 194 -2.66 4.46 -2.76
C ALA A 194 -3.45 3.57 -1.80
N VAL A 195 -4.16 2.62 -2.38
CA VAL A 195 -4.84 1.54 -1.65
C VAL A 195 -4.22 0.21 -2.02
N MET A 196 -4.15 -0.71 -1.06
CA MET A 196 -3.38 -1.94 -1.23
C MET A 196 -4.23 -3.20 -1.04
N LEU A 197 -4.18 -4.09 -2.04
CA LEU A 197 -4.67 -5.46 -1.99
C LEU A 197 -3.57 -6.38 -1.44
N SER A 198 -3.91 -7.14 -0.42
CA SER A 198 -3.03 -8.05 0.30
C SER A 198 -3.35 -9.50 -0.11
N GLU A 199 -4.15 -10.20 0.68
CA GLU A 199 -4.55 -11.58 0.46
C GLU A 199 -5.39 -11.72 -0.82
N GLU A 200 -6.17 -10.69 -1.16
CA GLU A 200 -7.11 -10.66 -2.28
C GLU A 200 -6.43 -10.99 -3.61
N THR A 201 -5.19 -10.52 -3.81
CA THR A 201 -4.42 -10.77 -5.03
C THR A 201 -3.35 -11.85 -4.84
N ALA A 202 -2.83 -12.02 -3.62
CA ALA A 202 -1.77 -12.98 -3.36
C ALA A 202 -2.27 -14.44 -3.38
N ILE A 203 -3.41 -14.71 -2.71
CA ILE A 203 -3.97 -16.06 -2.53
C ILE A 203 -5.45 -16.16 -2.92
N GLY A 204 -6.10 -15.04 -3.21
CA GLY A 204 -7.51 -15.02 -3.60
C GLY A 204 -7.78 -15.73 -4.93
N LYS A 205 -9.04 -16.16 -5.12
CA LYS A 205 -9.45 -16.90 -6.33
C LYS A 205 -9.48 -16.05 -7.60
N HIS A 206 -9.62 -14.72 -7.46
CA HIS A 206 -9.92 -13.82 -8.56
C HIS A 206 -9.09 -12.51 -8.54
N PRO A 207 -7.74 -12.60 -8.58
CA PRO A 207 -6.86 -11.44 -8.38
C PRO A 207 -7.12 -10.28 -9.34
N VAL A 208 -7.36 -10.58 -10.63
CA VAL A 208 -7.67 -9.55 -11.64
C VAL A 208 -9.00 -8.86 -11.37
N ILE A 209 -10.03 -9.62 -10.96
CA ILE A 209 -11.35 -9.06 -10.64
C ILE A 209 -11.25 -8.15 -9.41
N CYS A 210 -10.44 -8.51 -8.41
CA CYS A 210 -10.18 -7.67 -7.25
C CYS A 210 -9.57 -6.32 -7.65
N VAL A 211 -8.56 -6.32 -8.53
CA VAL A 211 -7.95 -5.08 -9.06
C VAL A 211 -8.97 -4.24 -9.82
N LYS A 212 -9.76 -4.86 -10.71
CA LYS A 212 -10.79 -4.17 -11.47
C LYS A 212 -11.88 -3.55 -10.58
N MET A 213 -12.29 -4.25 -9.52
CA MET A 213 -13.23 -3.73 -8.54
C MET A 213 -12.64 -2.54 -7.77
N MET A 214 -11.39 -2.66 -7.31
CA MET A 214 -10.68 -1.58 -6.64
C MET A 214 -10.60 -0.32 -7.53
N ASP A 215 -10.21 -0.45 -8.80
CA ASP A 215 -10.18 0.67 -9.74
C ASP A 215 -11.58 1.26 -9.98
N GLY A 216 -12.61 0.42 -10.09
CA GLY A 216 -14.00 0.88 -10.23
C GLY A 216 -14.47 1.77 -9.07
N ILE A 217 -14.16 1.38 -7.84
CA ILE A 217 -14.46 2.18 -6.64
C ILE A 217 -13.64 3.47 -6.63
N ILE A 218 -12.34 3.41 -6.95
CA ILE A 218 -11.47 4.59 -7.04
C ILE A 218 -12.03 5.57 -8.06
N LYS A 219 -12.29 5.11 -9.29
CA LYS A 219 -12.79 5.93 -10.39
C LYS A 219 -14.10 6.61 -10.06
N SER A 220 -15.03 5.91 -9.40
CA SER A 220 -16.33 6.46 -9.00
C SER A 220 -16.17 7.53 -7.92
N THR A 221 -15.39 7.23 -6.88
CA THR A 221 -15.10 8.16 -5.77
C THR A 221 -14.38 9.41 -6.26
N TRP A 222 -13.37 9.22 -7.11
CA TRP A 222 -12.57 10.27 -7.72
C TRP A 222 -13.40 11.25 -8.56
N LYS A 223 -14.26 10.72 -9.44
CA LYS A 223 -15.15 11.54 -10.26
C LYS A 223 -16.10 12.38 -9.41
N TRP A 224 -16.64 11.80 -8.33
CA TRP A 224 -17.51 12.51 -7.40
C TRP A 224 -16.78 13.64 -6.69
N GLU A 225 -15.58 13.40 -6.15
CA GLU A 225 -14.77 14.43 -5.49
C GLU A 225 -14.44 15.59 -6.45
N LYS A 226 -14.05 15.28 -7.69
CA LYS A 226 -13.78 16.30 -8.71
C LYS A 226 -15.01 17.14 -9.04
N LYS A 227 -16.20 16.54 -9.12
CA LYS A 227 -17.44 17.30 -9.35
C LYS A 227 -17.69 18.33 -8.24
N LEU A 228 -17.37 18.00 -6.99
CA LEU A 228 -17.49 18.93 -5.86
C LEU A 228 -16.47 20.07 -5.93
N GLU A 229 -15.22 19.80 -6.31
CA GLU A 229 -14.20 20.85 -6.48
C GLU A 229 -14.62 21.91 -7.51
N PHE A 230 -15.37 21.52 -8.54
CA PHE A 230 -15.82 22.42 -9.62
C PHE A 230 -17.26 22.93 -9.48
N SER A 231 -17.97 22.58 -8.40
CA SER A 231 -19.35 23.04 -8.15
C SER A 231 -19.41 23.84 -6.84
N PRO A 232 -19.12 25.15 -6.86
CA PRO A 232 -19.00 25.98 -5.64
C PRO A 232 -20.29 26.05 -4.80
N ASN A 233 -21.44 25.63 -5.36
CA ASN A 233 -22.73 25.62 -4.66
C ASN A 233 -22.99 24.35 -3.83
N ILE A 234 -22.10 23.35 -3.85
CA ILE A 234 -22.19 22.19 -2.95
C ILE A 234 -21.22 22.44 -1.79
N LYS A 235 -21.64 23.29 -0.85
CA LYS A 235 -20.84 23.60 0.35
C LYS A 235 -20.62 22.34 1.19
N LYS A 236 -19.38 22.13 1.61
CA LYS A 236 -18.96 21.17 2.64
C LYS A 236 -19.51 21.56 4.01
#